data_AF-A0A7V8NHB2-F1
#
_entry.id   AF-A0A7V8NHB2-F1
#
_cell.length_a   1.000
_cell.length_b   1.000
_cell.length_c   1.000
_cell.angle_alpha   90.00
_cell.angle_beta   90.00
_cell.angle_gamma   90.00
#
_symmetry.space_group_name_H-M   'P 1'
#
loop_
_entity.id
_entity.type
_entity.pdbx_description
1 polymer ?
#
loop_
_entity_poly.entity_id
_entity_poly.type
_entity_poly.pdbx_seq_one_letter_code
_entity_poly.pdbx_strand_id
1 'polypeptide(L)'
;MTAHGGPGGTAADGGSRPETARGPEAPGTVPADDGGDGPGAVTRGRPVFDAHLHIVDPRFPLVENDGYLPPPFPVARYRARVAGLGVRGGAVVSGSFQGCDQGYLRAALAELGPGFVGVTQLPASVTDEEIRALDAAGVRAVRCNVRRGGPAGLDDLDRLARRVHEVAGWHTELYVDARELPEVAGVVRALPAVCVDHLGLHRDGLPALLALVEHGVRVKATGFGRVELDPAEAMAAVVRVDPAALMAGTDLPSTRARRPFVDEDFEVVAEAVGEEHLDAVLWDNAAAFYRLPAGFAGGAAAGG
;
A
#
# COMPACT_ATOMS: atom_id res chain seq x y z
N MET A 1 41.33 79.62 -10.95
CA MET A 1 41.22 78.15 -10.94
C MET A 1 40.27 77.79 -9.81
N THR A 2 39.10 77.16 -9.95
CA THR A 2 38.26 76.58 -11.02
C THR A 2 37.03 76.12 -10.20
N ALA A 3 35.80 76.62 -10.34
CA ALA A 3 34.81 76.45 -11.43
C ALA A 3 34.29 75.01 -11.64
N HIS A 4 32.95 74.91 -11.69
CA HIS A 4 32.06 73.85 -12.23
C HIS A 4 31.62 72.69 -11.31
N GLY A 5 30.35 72.24 -11.32
CA GLY A 5 29.23 72.53 -12.23
C GLY A 5 27.85 72.19 -11.66
N GLY A 6 26.80 72.72 -12.32
CA GLY A 6 25.38 72.42 -12.08
C GLY A 6 24.89 71.20 -12.89
N PRO A 7 23.68 71.23 -13.46
CA PRO A 7 22.40 70.95 -12.78
C PRO A 7 21.55 69.86 -13.47
N GLY A 8 20.47 69.42 -12.84
CA GLY A 8 19.32 68.73 -13.47
C GLY A 8 18.17 68.74 -12.46
N GLY A 9 16.95 69.26 -12.71
CA GLY A 9 16.08 68.98 -13.87
C GLY A 9 15.59 67.54 -13.72
N THR A 10 14.33 67.20 -13.42
CA THR A 10 13.06 67.75 -13.89
C THR A 10 11.92 67.24 -13.00
N ALA A 11 10.89 68.07 -12.80
CA ALA A 11 9.58 67.64 -12.36
C ALA A 11 8.85 66.88 -13.48
N ALA A 12 8.13 65.81 -13.12
CA ALA A 12 7.04 65.27 -13.93
C ALA A 12 5.93 64.77 -12.98
N ASP A 13 4.83 65.49 -13.08
CA ASP A 13 3.49 65.17 -12.61
C ASP A 13 2.98 63.86 -13.23
N GLY A 14 2.15 63.13 -12.48
CA GLY A 14 1.69 61.79 -12.85
C GLY A 14 0.68 61.25 -11.85
N GLY A 15 -0.39 61.99 -11.63
CA GLY A 15 -1.56 61.50 -10.90
C GLY A 15 -2.10 60.22 -11.53
N SER A 16 -2.41 59.22 -10.69
CA SER A 16 -3.25 58.10 -11.07
C SER A 16 -4.13 57.67 -9.90
N ARG A 17 -5.40 57.48 -10.23
CA ARG A 17 -6.59 57.32 -9.41
C ARG A 17 -6.55 56.03 -8.56
N PRO A 18 -7.40 55.95 -7.50
CA PRO A 18 -7.49 54.76 -6.66
C PRO A 18 -8.08 53.60 -7.45
N GLU A 19 -7.40 52.45 -7.43
CA GLU A 19 -7.88 51.22 -8.01
C GLU A 19 -8.99 50.64 -7.12
N THR A 20 -10.20 50.63 -7.66
CA THR A 20 -11.39 50.07 -7.01
C THR A 20 -11.25 48.56 -6.86
N ALA A 21 -11.46 48.08 -5.63
CA ALA A 21 -11.51 46.67 -5.29
C ALA A 21 -12.46 45.89 -6.20
N ARG A 22 -11.96 44.85 -6.85
CA ARG A 22 -12.78 43.82 -7.52
C ARG A 22 -13.36 42.90 -6.45
N GLY A 23 -14.68 42.81 -6.39
CA GLY A 23 -15.39 41.79 -5.60
C GLY A 23 -15.16 40.38 -6.16
N PRO A 24 -15.49 39.33 -5.40
CA PRO A 24 -15.28 37.95 -5.81
C PRO A 24 -16.19 37.62 -7.01
N GLU A 25 -15.61 37.12 -8.10
CA GLU A 25 -16.35 36.56 -9.22
C GLU A 25 -17.06 35.28 -8.77
N ALA A 26 -18.35 35.16 -9.11
CA ALA A 26 -19.12 33.95 -8.91
C ALA A 26 -18.52 32.80 -9.74
N PRO A 27 -18.47 31.57 -9.22
CA PRO A 27 -17.93 30.45 -9.99
C PRO A 27 -18.84 30.18 -11.20
N GLY A 28 -18.27 30.37 -12.38
CA GLY A 28 -18.88 29.97 -13.64
C GLY A 28 -19.13 28.46 -13.65
N THR A 29 -20.31 28.07 -14.10
CA THR A 29 -20.65 26.68 -14.36
C THR A 29 -19.70 26.11 -15.42
N VAL A 30 -18.87 25.16 -15.00
CA VAL A 30 -18.06 24.34 -15.90
C VAL A 30 -19.03 23.49 -16.75
N PRO A 31 -18.88 23.43 -18.09
CA PRO A 31 -19.70 22.53 -18.89
C PRO A 31 -19.44 21.08 -18.49
N ALA A 32 -20.46 20.24 -18.55
CA ALA A 32 -20.34 18.82 -18.32
C ALA A 32 -19.36 18.22 -19.33
N ASP A 33 -18.30 17.61 -18.79
CA ASP A 33 -17.28 16.86 -19.52
C ASP A 33 -17.92 15.67 -20.24
N ASP A 34 -17.65 15.57 -21.53
CA ASP A 34 -18.13 14.59 -22.48
C ASP A 34 -17.10 13.48 -22.68
N GLY A 35 -17.20 12.43 -21.84
CA GLY A 35 -16.79 11.08 -22.22
C GLY A 35 -15.34 10.65 -21.96
N GLY A 36 -14.62 11.31 -21.05
CA GLY A 36 -13.46 10.69 -20.40
C GLY A 36 -13.92 9.72 -19.33
N ASP A 37 -13.49 8.45 -19.39
CA ASP A 37 -13.69 7.50 -18.29
C ASP A 37 -12.97 8.06 -17.05
N GLY A 38 -13.74 8.57 -16.08
CA GLY A 38 -13.18 9.16 -14.86
C GLY A 38 -12.39 8.15 -14.02
N PRO A 39 -11.63 8.62 -12.99
CA PRO A 39 -10.79 7.77 -12.16
C PRO A 39 -11.57 6.56 -11.60
N GLY A 40 -10.97 5.36 -11.70
CA GLY A 40 -11.57 4.09 -11.27
C GLY A 40 -12.41 3.37 -12.34
N ALA A 41 -12.33 3.76 -13.61
CA ALA A 41 -13.05 3.08 -14.70
C ALA A 41 -12.73 1.57 -14.78
N VAL A 42 -11.46 1.22 -14.61
CA VAL A 42 -10.99 -0.18 -14.64
C VAL A 42 -11.56 -1.03 -13.50
N THR A 43 -11.73 -0.44 -12.31
CA THR A 43 -12.27 -1.14 -11.13
C THR A 43 -13.78 -1.00 -11.00
N ARG A 44 -14.44 -0.20 -11.86
CA ARG A 44 -15.89 0.00 -11.83
C ARG A 44 -16.62 -1.32 -12.04
N GLY A 45 -17.37 -1.73 -11.02
CA GLY A 45 -18.13 -2.99 -11.04
C GLY A 45 -17.34 -4.23 -10.64
N ARG A 46 -16.01 -4.13 -10.52
CA ARG A 46 -15.14 -5.22 -10.04
C ARG A 46 -14.89 -5.09 -8.54
N PRO A 47 -14.96 -6.18 -7.77
CA PRO A 47 -14.53 -6.14 -6.37
C PRO A 47 -13.00 -6.02 -6.31
N VAL A 48 -12.50 -5.17 -5.42
CA VAL A 48 -11.07 -5.02 -5.15
C VAL A 48 -10.78 -5.41 -3.71
N PHE A 49 -9.78 -6.29 -3.55
CA PHE A 49 -9.13 -6.57 -2.28
C PHE A 49 -7.88 -5.71 -2.24
N ASP A 50 -7.85 -4.70 -1.38
CA ASP A 50 -6.68 -3.85 -1.20
C ASP A 50 -5.60 -4.61 -0.43
N ALA A 51 -4.70 -5.32 -1.13
CA ALA A 51 -3.73 -6.24 -0.51
C ALA A 51 -2.67 -5.55 0.36
N HIS A 52 -2.65 -4.23 0.43
CA HIS A 52 -1.72 -3.52 1.29
C HIS A 52 -2.22 -2.12 1.61
N LEU A 53 -2.63 -1.89 2.86
CA LEU A 53 -2.92 -0.55 3.35
C LEU A 53 -2.47 -0.38 4.80
N HIS A 54 -2.35 0.87 5.24
CA HIS A 54 -2.03 1.23 6.60
C HIS A 54 -3.14 2.11 7.18
N ILE A 55 -3.54 1.83 8.42
CA ILE A 55 -4.39 2.72 9.20
C ILE A 55 -3.53 3.38 10.28
N VAL A 56 -3.57 4.70 10.34
CA VAL A 56 -2.87 5.51 11.33
C VAL A 56 -3.91 6.22 12.18
N ASP A 57 -4.32 5.56 13.26
CA ASP A 57 -5.35 6.06 14.16
C ASP A 57 -4.70 6.82 15.34
N PRO A 58 -4.99 8.13 15.49
CA PRO A 58 -4.37 8.95 16.53
C PRO A 58 -4.77 8.56 17.96
N ARG A 59 -5.75 7.67 18.15
CA ARG A 59 -6.11 7.10 19.46
C ARG A 59 -5.04 6.16 20.02
N PHE A 60 -4.15 5.66 19.17
CA PHE A 60 -3.14 4.67 19.54
C PHE A 60 -1.73 5.27 19.42
N PRO A 61 -0.80 4.87 20.29
CA PRO A 61 0.55 5.41 20.29
C PRO A 61 1.28 5.02 19.01
N LEU A 62 2.13 5.93 18.55
CA LEU A 62 3.08 5.69 17.47
C LEU A 62 4.50 5.82 18.01
N VAL A 63 5.41 5.01 17.46
CA VAL A 63 6.84 5.07 17.71
C VAL A 63 7.50 5.71 16.49
N GLU A 64 8.23 6.79 16.72
CA GLU A 64 9.05 7.39 15.67
C GLU A 64 10.05 6.38 15.14
N ASN A 65 10.18 6.31 13.82
CA ASN A 65 11.10 5.38 13.17
C ASN A 65 11.96 6.14 12.16
N ASP A 66 13.26 6.26 12.44
CA ASP A 66 14.24 6.93 11.58
C ASP A 66 13.81 8.37 11.22
N GLY A 67 13.40 9.17 12.21
CA GLY A 67 12.98 10.56 12.01
C GLY A 67 11.59 10.73 11.40
N TYR A 68 10.82 9.65 11.24
CA TYR A 68 9.53 9.67 10.57
C TYR A 68 8.39 9.21 11.49
N LEU A 69 7.36 10.04 11.55
CA LEU A 69 6.06 9.76 12.15
C LEU A 69 4.97 10.10 11.12
N PRO A 70 4.08 9.16 10.75
CA PRO A 70 3.07 9.42 9.72
C PRO A 70 1.96 10.36 10.23
N PRO A 71 1.34 11.17 9.35
CA PRO A 71 0.15 11.91 9.69
C PRO A 71 -1.06 10.97 9.93
N PRO A 72 -2.10 11.41 10.65
CA PRO A 72 -3.31 10.62 10.87
C PRO A 72 -4.01 10.20 9.56
N PHE A 73 -4.35 8.92 9.51
CA PHE A 73 -5.08 8.27 8.42
C PHE A 73 -6.02 7.19 9.00
N PRO A 74 -7.10 7.61 9.69
CA PRO A 74 -8.05 6.69 10.32
C PRO A 74 -8.92 5.99 9.26
N VAL A 75 -9.65 4.94 9.68
CA VAL A 75 -10.54 4.14 8.80
C VAL A 75 -11.53 5.00 8.02
N ALA A 76 -12.13 6.02 8.64
CA ALA A 76 -13.03 6.95 7.95
C ALA A 76 -12.36 7.65 6.75
N ARG A 77 -11.08 8.03 6.88
CA ARG A 77 -10.31 8.67 5.81
C ARG A 77 -9.92 7.67 4.73
N TYR A 78 -9.56 6.45 5.12
CA TYR A 78 -9.33 5.36 4.17
C TYR A 78 -10.58 5.08 3.32
N ARG A 79 -11.74 4.88 3.96
CA ARG A 79 -13.03 4.66 3.28
C ARG A 79 -13.37 5.76 2.29
N ALA A 80 -13.18 7.02 2.69
CA ALA A 80 -13.40 8.15 1.80
C ALA A 80 -12.42 8.16 0.62
N ARG A 81 -11.14 7.81 0.84
CA ARG A 81 -10.11 7.76 -0.21
C ARG A 81 -10.37 6.66 -1.25
N VAL A 82 -10.88 5.50 -0.82
CA VAL A 82 -11.14 4.36 -1.73
C VAL A 82 -12.59 4.30 -2.22
N ALA A 83 -13.41 5.30 -1.88
CA ALA A 83 -14.77 5.39 -2.37
C ALA A 83 -14.77 5.45 -3.90
N GLY A 84 -15.53 4.56 -4.54
CA GLY A 84 -15.59 4.44 -6.00
C GLY A 84 -14.57 3.46 -6.61
N LEU A 85 -13.56 3.01 -5.87
CA LEU A 85 -12.53 2.07 -6.38
C LEU A 85 -12.94 0.58 -6.31
N GLY A 86 -14.17 0.29 -5.91
CA GLY A 86 -14.65 -1.09 -5.80
C GLY A 86 -14.04 -1.88 -4.65
N VAL A 87 -13.36 -1.24 -3.69
CA VAL A 87 -12.77 -1.93 -2.53
C VAL A 87 -13.84 -2.55 -1.64
N ARG A 88 -13.76 -3.87 -1.44
CA ARG A 88 -14.68 -4.65 -0.58
C ARG A 88 -13.97 -5.48 0.49
N GLY A 89 -12.64 -5.45 0.48
CA GLY A 89 -11.77 -6.10 1.44
C GLY A 89 -10.35 -5.57 1.35
N GLY A 90 -9.48 -6.05 2.22
CA GLY A 90 -8.08 -5.63 2.19
C GLY A 90 -7.26 -6.11 3.38
N ALA A 91 -5.95 -5.89 3.29
CA ALA A 91 -5.00 -6.23 4.34
C ALA A 91 -4.50 -4.95 5.04
N VAL A 92 -4.89 -4.77 6.30
CA VAL A 92 -4.36 -3.72 7.17
C VAL A 92 -3.00 -4.16 7.70
N VAL A 93 -1.95 -3.57 7.16
CA VAL A 93 -0.57 -3.94 7.46
C VAL A 93 -0.01 -3.05 8.56
N SER A 94 0.60 -3.65 9.58
CA SER A 94 1.35 -2.90 10.60
C SER A 94 2.54 -2.18 9.99
N GLY A 95 2.56 -0.86 10.16
CA GLY A 95 3.69 -0.01 9.83
C GLY A 95 4.80 -0.13 10.87
N SER A 96 6.03 0.24 10.47
CA SER A 96 7.19 0.27 11.41
C SER A 96 6.93 1.15 12.64
N PHE A 97 6.11 2.20 12.46
CA PHE A 97 5.74 3.17 13.49
C PHE A 97 4.70 2.66 14.50
N GLN A 98 4.15 1.45 14.32
CA GLN A 98 3.23 0.81 15.28
C GLN A 98 3.92 -0.24 16.16
N GLY A 99 5.17 -0.60 15.83
CA GLY A 99 5.88 -1.67 16.53
C GLY A 99 5.03 -2.95 16.58
N CYS A 100 4.89 -3.51 17.79
CA CYS A 100 4.07 -4.70 18.06
C CYS A 100 2.70 -4.37 18.69
N ASP A 101 2.20 -3.14 18.56
CA ASP A 101 0.86 -2.80 19.07
C ASP A 101 -0.23 -3.53 18.27
N GLN A 102 -1.08 -4.28 18.97
CA GLN A 102 -2.20 -5.02 18.41
C GLN A 102 -3.54 -4.29 18.60
N GLY A 103 -3.60 -3.28 19.47
CA GLY A 103 -4.81 -2.55 19.83
C GLY A 103 -5.38 -1.76 18.66
N TYR A 104 -4.53 -0.99 17.98
CA TYR A 104 -4.96 -0.23 16.79
C TYR A 104 -5.46 -1.15 15.68
N LEU A 105 -4.78 -2.29 15.47
CA LEU A 105 -5.08 -3.24 14.40
C LEU A 105 -6.45 -3.88 14.64
N ARG A 106 -6.69 -4.39 15.85
CA ARG A 106 -7.99 -4.95 16.24
C ARG A 106 -9.11 -3.92 16.11
N ALA A 107 -8.87 -2.67 16.50
CA ALA A 107 -9.85 -1.59 16.36
C ALA A 107 -10.16 -1.25 14.90
N ALA A 108 -9.12 -1.19 14.04
CA ALA A 108 -9.29 -0.93 12.62
C ALA A 108 -10.09 -2.04 11.92
N LEU A 109 -9.77 -3.32 12.20
CA LEU A 109 -10.49 -4.45 11.61
C LEU A 109 -11.95 -4.51 12.05
N ALA A 110 -12.23 -4.23 13.33
CA ALA A 110 -13.60 -4.16 13.83
C ALA A 110 -14.41 -3.05 13.13
N GLU A 111 -13.80 -1.90 12.84
CA GLU A 111 -14.46 -0.80 12.13
C GLU A 111 -14.63 -1.09 10.64
N LEU A 112 -13.62 -1.68 9.99
CA LEU A 112 -13.59 -1.98 8.55
C LEU A 112 -14.56 -3.10 8.16
N GLY A 113 -14.68 -4.13 9.00
CA GLY A 113 -15.59 -5.26 8.81
C GLY A 113 -14.93 -6.52 8.22
N PRO A 114 -15.71 -7.60 8.01
CA PRO A 114 -15.20 -8.95 7.78
C PRO A 114 -14.47 -9.18 6.44
N GLY A 115 -14.51 -8.20 5.52
CA GLY A 115 -13.70 -8.24 4.29
C GLY A 115 -12.25 -7.85 4.50
N PHE A 116 -11.91 -7.30 5.67
CA PHE A 116 -10.57 -6.84 5.99
C PHE A 116 -9.87 -7.77 6.98
N VAL A 117 -8.58 -7.96 6.76
CA VAL A 117 -7.71 -8.81 7.58
C VAL A 117 -6.50 -8.03 8.07
N GLY A 118 -5.90 -8.50 9.16
CA GLY A 118 -4.71 -7.89 9.72
C GLY A 118 -3.43 -8.59 9.29
N VAL A 119 -2.37 -7.80 9.11
CA VAL A 119 -0.99 -8.27 9.01
C VAL A 119 -0.19 -7.58 10.09
N THR A 120 0.33 -8.33 11.05
CA THR A 120 0.92 -7.77 12.26
C THR A 120 2.43 -7.95 12.34
N GLN A 121 3.06 -7.30 13.31
CA GLN A 121 4.41 -7.60 13.77
C GLN A 121 4.31 -8.18 15.18
N LEU A 122 5.06 -9.23 15.46
CA LEU A 122 5.07 -9.92 16.75
C LEU A 122 6.48 -10.00 17.31
N PRO A 123 6.65 -9.91 18.64
CA PRO A 123 7.91 -10.25 19.28
C PRO A 123 8.16 -11.76 19.19
N ALA A 124 9.42 -12.18 19.21
CA ALA A 124 9.78 -13.61 19.22
C ALA A 124 9.17 -14.39 20.42
N SER A 125 8.87 -13.67 21.52
CA SER A 125 8.26 -14.23 22.73
C SER A 125 6.73 -14.35 22.69
N VAL A 126 6.07 -14.01 21.58
CA VAL A 126 4.61 -14.16 21.44
C VAL A 126 4.19 -15.59 21.76
N THR A 127 3.03 -15.80 22.39
CA THR A 127 2.50 -17.13 22.73
C THR A 127 1.58 -17.66 21.63
N ASP A 128 1.38 -18.98 21.58
CA ASP A 128 0.42 -19.57 20.62
C ASP A 128 -1.01 -19.12 20.92
N GLU A 129 -1.31 -18.88 22.20
CA GLU A 129 -2.60 -18.33 22.62
C GLU A 129 -2.83 -16.93 22.04
N GLU A 130 -1.83 -16.05 22.06
CA GLU A 130 -1.95 -14.72 21.46
C GLU A 130 -2.09 -14.81 19.93
N ILE A 131 -1.36 -15.72 19.28
CA ILE A 131 -1.51 -15.96 17.82
C ILE A 131 -2.95 -16.38 17.50
N ARG A 132 -3.53 -17.33 18.25
CA ARG A 132 -4.94 -17.75 18.07
C ARG A 132 -5.92 -16.62 18.37
N ALA A 133 -5.66 -15.80 19.39
CA ALA A 133 -6.51 -14.67 19.74
C ALA A 133 -6.48 -13.55 18.67
N LEU A 134 -5.34 -13.36 18.00
CA LEU A 134 -5.21 -12.46 16.85
C LEU A 134 -5.88 -13.05 15.61
N ASP A 135 -5.77 -14.36 15.39
CA ASP A 135 -6.43 -15.04 14.27
C ASP A 135 -7.97 -14.93 14.37
N ALA A 136 -8.51 -15.12 15.57
CA ALA A 136 -9.93 -14.91 15.86
C ALA A 136 -10.38 -13.45 15.63
N ALA A 137 -9.46 -12.48 15.72
CA ALA A 137 -9.72 -11.07 15.43
C ALA A 137 -9.52 -10.69 13.95
N GLY A 138 -9.23 -11.67 13.07
CA GLY A 138 -9.07 -11.45 11.63
C GLY A 138 -7.63 -11.21 11.18
N VAL A 139 -6.63 -11.41 12.03
CA VAL A 139 -5.22 -11.39 11.60
C VAL A 139 -4.91 -12.67 10.81
N ARG A 140 -4.18 -12.54 9.70
CA ARG A 140 -3.91 -13.65 8.79
C ARG A 140 -2.45 -13.84 8.43
N ALA A 141 -1.59 -12.91 8.86
CA ALA A 141 -0.18 -12.90 8.51
C ALA A 141 0.67 -12.12 9.51
N VAL A 142 1.98 -12.44 9.50
CA VAL A 142 3.02 -11.66 10.15
C VAL A 142 3.89 -10.99 9.10
N ARG A 143 4.33 -9.75 9.36
CA ARG A 143 5.24 -9.01 8.49
C ARG A 143 6.63 -8.95 9.09
N CYS A 144 7.63 -9.28 8.28
CA CYS A 144 9.03 -9.25 8.66
C CYS A 144 9.81 -8.32 7.74
N ASN A 145 10.65 -7.49 8.34
CA ASN A 145 11.56 -6.61 7.61
C ASN A 145 12.97 -7.22 7.66
N VAL A 146 13.43 -7.71 6.52
CA VAL A 146 14.68 -8.50 6.40
C VAL A 146 15.93 -7.66 6.71
N ARG A 147 15.85 -6.32 6.65
CA ARG A 147 16.99 -5.44 6.97
C ARG A 147 17.39 -5.40 8.44
N ARG A 148 16.56 -5.90 9.36
CA ARG A 148 16.83 -5.84 10.80
C ARG A 148 17.34 -7.19 11.31
N GLY A 149 18.66 -7.43 11.28
CA GLY A 149 19.26 -8.41 12.20
C GLY A 149 20.37 -9.32 11.67
N GLY A 150 20.76 -9.25 10.39
CA GLY A 150 21.77 -10.17 9.84
C GLY A 150 21.34 -11.64 10.00
N PRO A 151 22.28 -12.61 10.14
CA PRO A 151 21.97 -14.04 10.20
C PRO A 151 20.98 -14.43 11.30
N ALA A 152 21.07 -13.80 12.48
CA ALA A 152 20.14 -14.05 13.58
C ALA A 152 18.69 -13.65 13.23
N GLY A 153 18.52 -12.60 12.43
CA GLY A 153 17.20 -12.17 11.94
C GLY A 153 16.56 -13.17 10.97
N LEU A 154 17.35 -13.96 10.24
CA LEU A 154 16.84 -14.99 9.34
C LEU A 154 16.41 -16.26 10.08
N ASP A 155 17.14 -16.66 11.11
CA ASP A 155 16.73 -17.78 11.96
C ASP A 155 15.44 -17.46 12.73
N ASP A 156 15.32 -16.23 13.24
CA ASP A 156 14.12 -15.76 13.92
C ASP A 156 12.93 -15.67 12.95
N LEU A 157 13.17 -15.20 11.72
CA LEU A 157 12.19 -15.21 10.63
C LEU A 157 11.69 -16.63 10.36
N ASP A 158 12.60 -17.60 10.15
CA ASP A 158 12.22 -18.98 9.83
C ASP A 158 11.37 -19.61 10.95
N ARG A 159 11.82 -19.46 12.20
CA ARG A 159 11.11 -19.99 13.37
C ARG A 159 9.72 -19.37 13.51
N LEU A 160 9.62 -18.05 13.45
CA LEU A 160 8.34 -17.36 13.61
C LEU A 160 7.40 -17.71 12.46
N ALA A 161 7.87 -17.69 11.22
CA ALA A 161 7.09 -18.00 10.02
C ALA A 161 6.49 -19.42 10.09
N ARG A 162 7.28 -20.43 10.45
CA ARG A 162 6.79 -21.81 10.61
C ARG A 162 5.76 -21.91 11.73
N ARG A 163 6.03 -21.26 12.86
CA ARG A 163 5.15 -21.32 14.04
C ARG A 163 3.80 -20.64 13.80
N VAL A 164 3.76 -19.43 13.24
CA VAL A 164 2.48 -18.77 12.93
C VAL A 164 1.66 -19.54 11.89
N HIS A 165 2.35 -20.20 10.96
CA HIS A 165 1.71 -21.08 10.00
C HIS A 165 1.12 -22.34 10.67
N GLU A 166 1.87 -23.00 11.54
CA GLU A 166 1.39 -24.18 12.27
C GLU A 166 0.19 -23.86 13.18
N VAL A 167 0.25 -22.74 13.89
CA VAL A 167 -0.78 -22.39 14.90
C VAL A 167 -2.06 -21.85 14.28
N ALA A 168 -1.98 -21.09 13.18
CA ALA A 168 -3.11 -20.34 12.63
C ALA A 168 -3.18 -20.31 11.09
N GLY A 169 -2.30 -21.06 10.40
CA GLY A 169 -2.23 -21.08 8.94
C GLY A 169 -1.72 -19.76 8.33
N TRP A 170 -1.09 -18.88 9.13
CA TRP A 170 -0.63 -17.59 8.66
C TRP A 170 0.48 -17.71 7.61
N HIS A 171 0.54 -16.72 6.72
CA HIS A 171 1.68 -16.54 5.83
C HIS A 171 2.60 -15.43 6.38
N THR A 172 3.79 -15.33 5.80
CA THR A 172 4.76 -14.30 6.14
C THR A 172 4.89 -13.28 5.01
N GLU A 173 4.74 -12.00 5.33
CA GLU A 173 5.02 -10.91 4.40
C GLU A 173 6.45 -10.40 4.57
N LEU A 174 7.17 -10.27 3.46
CA LEU A 174 8.54 -9.78 3.43
C LEU A 174 8.58 -8.38 2.83
N TYR A 175 8.95 -7.41 3.67
CA TYR A 175 9.45 -6.14 3.19
C TYR A 175 10.97 -6.26 3.01
N VAL A 176 11.41 -6.37 1.76
CA VAL A 176 12.79 -6.65 1.39
C VAL A 176 13.16 -5.95 0.08
N ASP A 177 14.39 -5.46 -0.02
CA ASP A 177 14.97 -5.01 -1.28
C ASP A 177 15.30 -6.25 -2.11
N ALA A 178 14.75 -6.40 -3.32
CA ALA A 178 14.89 -7.66 -4.05
C ALA A 178 16.34 -8.04 -4.37
N ARG A 179 17.29 -7.09 -4.31
CA ARG A 179 18.73 -7.39 -4.45
C ARG A 179 19.26 -8.28 -3.32
N GLU A 180 18.58 -8.29 -2.17
CA GLU A 180 18.90 -9.09 -0.98
C GLU A 180 18.23 -10.48 -1.04
N LEU A 181 17.27 -10.70 -1.94
CA LEU A 181 16.57 -12.00 -2.08
C LEU A 181 17.49 -13.20 -2.32
N PRO A 182 18.58 -13.11 -3.13
CA PRO A 182 19.48 -14.24 -3.33
C PRO A 182 20.06 -14.82 -2.03
N GLU A 183 20.31 -13.97 -1.02
CA GLU A 183 20.88 -14.39 0.27
C GLU A 183 19.88 -15.18 1.12
N VAL A 184 18.58 -14.87 0.97
CA VAL A 184 17.50 -15.46 1.78
C VAL A 184 16.67 -16.49 1.02
N ALA A 185 16.91 -16.65 -0.28
CA ALA A 185 16.07 -17.47 -1.17
C ALA A 185 15.90 -18.91 -0.68
N GLY A 186 16.95 -19.52 -0.13
CA GLY A 186 16.89 -20.87 0.42
C GLY A 186 15.89 -21.00 1.58
N VAL A 187 15.91 -20.05 2.51
CA VAL A 187 14.95 -20.00 3.63
C VAL A 187 13.55 -19.73 3.10
N VAL A 188 13.39 -18.69 2.27
CA VAL A 188 12.08 -18.28 1.73
C VAL A 188 11.40 -19.42 0.96
N ARG A 189 12.14 -20.17 0.13
CA ARG A 189 11.61 -21.35 -0.60
C ARG A 189 11.16 -22.48 0.32
N ALA A 190 11.75 -22.59 1.51
CA ALA A 190 11.44 -23.63 2.48
C ALA A 190 10.33 -23.23 3.47
N LEU A 191 9.85 -21.98 3.42
CA LEU A 191 8.74 -21.50 4.23
C LEU A 191 7.40 -21.94 3.65
N PRO A 192 6.38 -22.15 4.51
CA PRO A 192 5.12 -22.74 4.07
C PRO A 192 4.26 -21.81 3.21
N ALA A 193 4.29 -20.49 3.46
CA ALA A 193 3.56 -19.49 2.67
C ALA A 193 4.20 -18.11 2.85
N VAL A 194 4.54 -17.45 1.75
CA VAL A 194 5.25 -16.16 1.76
C VAL A 194 4.69 -15.22 0.68
N CYS A 195 4.65 -13.92 0.97
CA CYS A 195 4.54 -12.91 -0.06
C CYS A 195 5.64 -11.83 0.06
N VAL A 196 6.01 -11.23 -1.06
CA VAL A 196 6.95 -10.10 -1.13
C VAL A 196 6.19 -8.80 -1.40
N ASP A 197 6.48 -7.78 -0.60
CA ASP A 197 5.87 -6.46 -0.74
C ASP A 197 6.41 -5.71 -1.97
N HIS A 198 5.57 -4.85 -2.55
CA HIS A 198 5.94 -3.80 -3.51
C HIS A 198 6.82 -4.25 -4.69
N LEU A 199 6.47 -5.37 -5.33
CA LEU A 199 7.20 -5.93 -6.49
C LEU A 199 8.70 -6.17 -6.22
N GLY A 200 9.12 -6.27 -4.96
CA GLY A 200 10.53 -6.42 -4.59
C GLY A 200 11.37 -5.14 -4.73
N LEU A 201 10.76 -3.96 -4.87
CA LEU A 201 11.40 -2.62 -4.83
C LEU A 201 12.43 -2.28 -5.92
N HIS A 202 13.18 -3.21 -6.53
CA HIS A 202 14.31 -2.88 -7.41
C HIS A 202 14.47 -3.85 -8.58
N ARG A 203 14.72 -3.32 -9.79
CA ARG A 203 14.79 -4.13 -11.03
C ARG A 203 15.82 -5.26 -11.00
N ASP A 204 16.98 -5.01 -10.38
CA ASP A 204 18.08 -5.99 -10.31
C ASP A 204 17.71 -7.25 -9.53
N GLY A 205 16.73 -7.16 -8.63
CA GLY A 205 16.23 -8.30 -7.88
C GLY A 205 15.07 -9.03 -8.55
N LEU A 206 14.53 -8.52 -9.66
CA LEU A 206 13.40 -9.12 -10.36
C LEU A 206 13.67 -10.58 -10.76
N PRO A 207 14.84 -10.97 -11.30
CA PRO A 207 15.11 -12.38 -11.60
C PRO A 207 15.03 -13.30 -10.37
N ALA A 208 15.54 -12.84 -9.22
CA ALA A 208 15.47 -13.58 -7.97
C ALA A 208 14.02 -13.69 -7.45
N LEU A 209 13.24 -12.61 -7.56
CA LEU A 209 11.82 -12.61 -7.23
C LEU A 209 11.04 -13.61 -8.09
N LEU A 210 11.25 -13.60 -9.42
CA LEU A 210 10.59 -14.54 -10.33
C LEU A 210 10.95 -16.00 -10.01
N ALA A 211 12.20 -16.27 -9.68
CA ALA A 211 12.65 -17.59 -9.23
C ALA A 211 12.08 -18.00 -7.86
N LEU A 212 11.50 -17.08 -7.08
CA LEU A 212 10.73 -17.40 -5.88
C LEU A 212 9.25 -17.62 -6.21
N VAL A 213 8.70 -16.89 -7.17
CA VAL A 213 7.34 -17.08 -7.70
C VAL A 213 7.18 -18.50 -8.26
N GLU A 214 8.19 -19.04 -8.96
CA GLU A 214 8.23 -20.45 -9.40
C GLU A 214 8.07 -21.47 -8.25
N HIS A 215 8.34 -21.05 -7.00
CA HIS A 215 8.20 -21.86 -5.79
C HIS A 215 6.97 -21.45 -4.95
N GLY A 216 6.01 -20.73 -5.53
CA GLY A 216 4.74 -20.40 -4.90
C GLY A 216 4.75 -19.12 -4.04
N VAL A 217 5.82 -18.33 -4.07
CA VAL A 217 5.84 -17.02 -3.40
C VAL A 217 4.90 -16.05 -4.11
N ARG A 218 4.03 -15.38 -3.33
CA ARG A 218 3.13 -14.33 -3.83
C ARG A 218 3.83 -12.97 -3.88
N VAL A 219 3.30 -12.05 -4.68
CA VAL A 219 3.86 -10.71 -4.88
C VAL A 219 2.76 -9.67 -4.82
N LYS A 220 3.00 -8.59 -4.08
CA LYS A 220 2.07 -7.45 -4.01
C LYS A 220 2.42 -6.39 -5.05
N ALA A 221 1.51 -6.17 -6.00
CA ALA A 221 1.51 -5.05 -6.93
C ALA A 221 1.02 -3.77 -6.22
N THR A 222 1.94 -3.13 -5.50
CA THR A 222 1.64 -2.02 -4.58
C THR A 222 2.81 -1.06 -4.50
N GLY A 223 2.59 0.17 -4.02
CA GLY A 223 3.69 1.10 -3.72
C GLY A 223 4.50 1.52 -4.95
N PHE A 224 3.86 1.75 -6.10
CA PHE A 224 4.57 2.12 -7.33
C PHE A 224 5.41 3.41 -7.18
N GLY A 225 5.06 4.28 -6.22
CA GLY A 225 5.86 5.46 -5.88
C GLY A 225 7.11 5.23 -5.05
N ARG A 226 7.42 4.00 -4.62
CA ARG A 226 8.64 3.68 -3.86
C ARG A 226 9.59 2.74 -4.60
N VAL A 227 9.15 2.10 -5.68
CA VAL A 227 9.97 1.13 -6.43
C VAL A 227 10.96 1.80 -7.39
N GLU A 228 12.00 1.06 -7.74
CA GLU A 228 13.07 1.38 -8.71
C GLU A 228 13.06 0.34 -9.84
N LEU A 229 11.89 0.21 -10.48
CA LEU A 229 11.60 -0.62 -11.64
C LEU A 229 10.37 -0.06 -12.37
N ASP A 230 10.09 -0.56 -13.58
CA ASP A 230 8.82 -0.33 -14.25
C ASP A 230 7.77 -1.31 -13.66
N PRO A 231 6.72 -0.81 -12.96
CA PRO A 231 5.71 -1.69 -12.36
C PRO A 231 4.99 -2.57 -13.40
N ALA A 232 4.70 -2.05 -14.59
CA ALA A 232 3.98 -2.80 -15.61
C ALA A 232 4.82 -3.96 -16.13
N GLU A 233 6.11 -3.72 -16.44
CA GLU A 233 7.02 -4.78 -16.87
C GLU A 233 7.19 -5.87 -15.79
N ALA A 234 7.32 -5.47 -14.52
CA ALA A 234 7.47 -6.42 -13.41
C ALA A 234 6.20 -7.25 -13.18
N MET A 235 5.02 -6.62 -13.21
CA MET A 235 3.74 -7.33 -13.08
C MET A 235 3.53 -8.33 -14.22
N ALA A 236 3.76 -7.92 -15.47
CA ALA A 236 3.67 -8.80 -16.63
C ALA A 236 4.65 -9.98 -16.53
N ALA A 237 5.85 -9.76 -15.98
CA ALA A 237 6.82 -10.83 -15.75
C ALA A 237 6.35 -11.82 -14.67
N VAL A 238 5.78 -11.34 -13.56
CA VAL A 238 5.22 -12.21 -12.50
C VAL A 238 4.07 -13.05 -13.04
N VAL A 239 3.11 -12.42 -13.74
CA VAL A 239 1.94 -13.10 -14.32
C VAL A 239 2.36 -14.18 -15.33
N ARG A 240 3.43 -13.95 -16.10
CA ARG A 240 3.96 -14.96 -17.03
C ARG A 240 4.52 -16.20 -16.33
N VAL A 241 5.01 -16.05 -15.09
CA VAL A 241 5.50 -17.18 -14.28
C VAL A 241 4.34 -17.88 -13.58
N ASP A 242 3.51 -17.13 -12.85
CA ASP A 242 2.29 -17.63 -12.20
C ASP A 242 1.27 -16.48 -12.05
N PRO A 243 0.14 -16.47 -12.80
CA PRO A 243 -0.88 -15.44 -12.66
C PRO A 243 -1.54 -15.42 -11.28
N ALA A 244 -1.52 -16.55 -10.54
CA ALA A 244 -2.05 -16.60 -9.18
C ALA A 244 -1.12 -15.92 -8.16
N ALA A 245 0.10 -15.57 -8.54
CA ALA A 245 1.10 -15.00 -7.63
C ALA A 245 0.85 -13.52 -7.31
N LEU A 246 0.22 -12.77 -8.22
CA LEU A 246 0.13 -11.32 -8.13
C LEU A 246 -1.14 -10.86 -7.41
N MET A 247 -1.01 -9.92 -6.47
CA MET A 247 -2.11 -9.33 -5.71
C MET A 247 -2.01 -7.81 -5.74
N ALA A 248 -3.06 -7.11 -6.18
CA ALA A 248 -3.07 -5.64 -6.25
C ALA A 248 -3.42 -4.98 -4.90
N GLY A 249 -2.97 -3.75 -4.70
CA GLY A 249 -3.30 -2.96 -3.52
C GLY A 249 -2.76 -1.54 -3.62
N THR A 250 -3.16 -0.69 -2.68
CA THR A 250 -2.96 0.75 -2.79
C THR A 250 -1.67 1.23 -2.13
N ASP A 251 -1.20 0.55 -1.08
CA ASP A 251 -0.18 1.03 -0.15
C ASP A 251 -0.56 2.37 0.51
N LEU A 252 -1.86 2.70 0.61
CA LEU A 252 -2.32 3.93 1.27
C LEU A 252 -1.91 3.96 2.76
N PRO A 253 -1.56 5.12 3.34
CA PRO A 253 -1.52 6.46 2.73
C PRO A 253 -0.17 6.78 2.06
N SER A 254 0.54 5.75 1.57
CA SER A 254 1.80 5.85 0.85
C SER A 254 2.94 6.44 1.68
N THR A 255 3.03 6.01 2.95
CA THR A 255 4.05 6.50 3.88
C THR A 255 5.47 6.32 3.33
N ARG A 256 6.26 7.40 3.27
CA ARG A 256 7.63 7.41 2.70
C ARG A 256 7.75 7.10 1.20
N ALA A 257 6.66 7.01 0.44
CA ALA A 257 6.74 6.89 -1.02
C ALA A 257 7.11 8.24 -1.66
N ARG A 258 7.82 8.23 -2.79
CA ARG A 258 8.16 9.44 -3.55
C ARG A 258 6.93 10.07 -4.20
N ARG A 259 5.99 9.23 -4.65
CA ARG A 259 4.63 9.64 -5.04
C ARG A 259 3.59 8.83 -4.28
N PRO A 260 2.43 9.42 -3.93
CA PRO A 260 1.33 8.67 -3.36
C PRO A 260 0.63 7.80 -4.43
N PHE A 261 -0.19 6.87 -3.96
CA PHE A 261 -1.13 6.13 -4.78
C PHE A 261 -2.12 7.07 -5.48
N VAL A 262 -2.30 6.86 -6.77
CA VAL A 262 -3.31 7.52 -7.62
C VAL A 262 -4.18 6.45 -8.26
N ASP A 263 -5.40 6.81 -8.66
CA ASP A 263 -6.39 5.79 -9.07
C ASP A 263 -5.98 5.12 -10.39
N GLU A 264 -5.23 5.86 -11.23
CA GLU A 264 -4.60 5.39 -12.46
C GLU A 264 -3.57 4.27 -12.22
N ASP A 265 -3.11 4.06 -10.98
CA ASP A 265 -2.26 2.90 -10.66
C ASP A 265 -3.00 1.57 -10.92
N PHE A 266 -4.33 1.53 -10.79
CA PHE A 266 -5.11 0.35 -11.18
C PHE A 266 -5.23 0.19 -12.70
N GLU A 267 -5.12 1.27 -13.47
CA GLU A 267 -5.05 1.19 -14.94
C GLU A 267 -3.74 0.55 -15.37
N VAL A 268 -2.62 0.94 -14.74
CA VAL A 268 -1.32 0.29 -14.94
C VAL A 268 -1.38 -1.20 -14.61
N VAL A 269 -2.10 -1.59 -13.54
CA VAL A 269 -2.33 -3.02 -13.22
C VAL A 269 -3.08 -3.70 -14.36
N ALA A 270 -4.20 -3.14 -14.83
CA ALA A 270 -5.00 -3.76 -15.88
C ALA A 270 -4.27 -3.90 -17.22
N GLU A 271 -3.54 -2.87 -17.64
CA GLU A 271 -2.73 -2.93 -18.86
C GLU A 271 -1.64 -4.00 -18.76
N ALA A 272 -0.99 -4.13 -17.60
CA ALA A 272 0.12 -5.05 -17.42
C ALA A 272 -0.31 -6.52 -17.33
N VAL A 273 -1.44 -6.81 -16.68
CA VAL A 273 -1.89 -8.19 -16.43
C VAL A 273 -2.88 -8.69 -17.50
N GLY A 274 -3.51 -7.76 -18.23
CA GLY A 274 -4.53 -8.06 -19.21
C GLY A 274 -5.88 -8.46 -18.60
N GLU A 275 -6.94 -8.29 -19.39
CA GLU A 275 -8.33 -8.55 -18.98
C GLU A 275 -8.56 -9.96 -18.43
N GLU A 276 -7.85 -10.96 -18.98
CA GLU A 276 -7.94 -12.37 -18.57
C GLU A 276 -7.59 -12.59 -17.09
N HIS A 277 -6.63 -11.84 -16.56
CA HIS A 277 -6.11 -12.04 -15.19
C HIS A 277 -6.57 -10.96 -14.21
N LEU A 278 -7.23 -9.90 -14.70
CA LEU A 278 -7.53 -8.71 -13.93
C LEU A 278 -8.40 -9.00 -12.70
N ASP A 279 -9.49 -9.75 -12.84
CA ASP A 279 -10.37 -10.07 -11.70
C ASP A 279 -9.63 -10.88 -10.62
N ALA A 280 -8.78 -11.82 -11.04
CA ALA A 280 -7.99 -12.62 -10.12
C ALA A 280 -6.96 -11.77 -9.35
N VAL A 281 -6.29 -10.85 -10.04
CA VAL A 281 -5.29 -9.94 -9.46
C VAL A 281 -5.94 -8.90 -8.54
N LEU A 282 -7.13 -8.41 -8.88
CA LEU A 282 -7.88 -7.46 -8.06
C LEU A 282 -8.55 -8.11 -6.85
N TRP A 283 -8.93 -9.40 -6.91
CA TRP A 283 -9.68 -10.04 -5.84
C TRP A 283 -9.22 -11.46 -5.51
N ASP A 284 -9.39 -12.43 -6.43
CA ASP A 284 -9.38 -13.86 -6.07
C ASP A 284 -8.06 -14.32 -5.46
N ASN A 285 -6.94 -13.87 -6.00
CA ASN A 285 -5.60 -14.24 -5.54
C ASN A 285 -5.41 -13.83 -4.07
N ALA A 286 -5.77 -12.59 -3.74
CA ALA A 286 -5.63 -12.07 -2.38
C ALA A 286 -6.67 -12.68 -1.44
N ALA A 287 -7.94 -12.75 -1.85
CA ALA A 287 -9.00 -13.35 -1.04
C ALA A 287 -8.67 -14.80 -0.65
N ALA A 288 -8.12 -15.59 -1.58
CA ALA A 288 -7.65 -16.95 -1.32
C ALA A 288 -6.41 -16.97 -0.40
N PHE A 289 -5.40 -16.16 -0.69
CA PHE A 289 -4.14 -16.15 0.07
C PHE A 289 -4.31 -15.67 1.53
N TYR A 290 -5.17 -14.69 1.75
CA TYR A 290 -5.57 -14.21 3.08
C TYR A 290 -6.67 -15.05 3.74
N ARG A 291 -7.15 -16.12 3.07
CA ARG A 291 -8.14 -17.06 3.61
C ARG A 291 -9.44 -16.36 4.04
N LEU A 292 -9.98 -15.49 3.18
CA LEU A 292 -11.33 -15.00 3.36
C LEU A 292 -12.34 -16.17 3.24
N PRO A 293 -13.46 -16.14 3.99
CA PRO A 293 -14.47 -17.19 3.89
C PRO A 293 -15.01 -17.37 2.47
N ALA A 294 -15.18 -18.61 2.04
CA ALA A 294 -15.77 -18.92 0.73
C ALA A 294 -17.17 -18.31 0.60
N GLY A 295 -17.45 -17.67 -0.54
CA GLY A 295 -18.72 -16.97 -0.77
C GLY A 295 -18.76 -15.53 -0.25
N PHE A 296 -17.68 -15.02 0.35
CA PHE A 296 -17.49 -13.59 0.58
C PHE A 296 -17.20 -12.89 -0.76
N ALA A 297 -18.16 -12.89 -1.68
CA ALA A 297 -18.08 -12.15 -2.95
C ALA A 297 -18.59 -10.72 -2.70
N GLY A 298 -17.89 -9.98 -1.83
CA GLY A 298 -18.10 -8.57 -1.55
C GLY A 298 -19.55 -8.09 -1.65
N GLY A 299 -20.47 -8.73 -0.93
CA GLY A 299 -21.87 -8.32 -0.93
C GLY A 299 -21.93 -6.82 -0.66
N ALA A 300 -22.56 -6.06 -1.55
CA ALA A 300 -22.88 -4.67 -1.27
C ALA A 300 -23.57 -4.66 0.10
N ALA A 301 -23.00 -3.93 1.07
CA ALA A 301 -23.68 -3.69 2.32
C ALA A 301 -25.03 -3.06 1.95
N ALA A 302 -26.09 -3.85 1.97
CA ALA A 302 -27.44 -3.36 1.86
C ALA A 302 -27.62 -2.42 3.06
N GLY A 303 -27.83 -1.14 2.75
CA GLY A 303 -28.01 -0.10 3.75
C GLY A 303 -29.10 -0.49 4.75
N GLY A 304 -28.76 -0.36 6.03
CA GLY A 304 -29.69 -0.23 7.14
C GLY A 304 -29.59 1.18 7.69
#